data_AF-Q8MZ08-F1
#
_entry.id   AF-Q8MZ08-F1
#
_cell.length_a   1.000
_cell.length_b   1.000
_cell.length_c   1.000
_cell.angle_alpha   90.00
_cell.angle_beta   90.00
_cell.angle_gamma   90.00
#
_symmetry.space_group_name_H-M   'P 1'
#
loop_
_entity.id
_entity.type
_entity.pdbx_description
1 polymer ?
#
loop_
_entity_poly.entity_id
_entity_poly.type
_entity_poly.pdbx_seq_one_letter_code
_entity_poly.pdbx_strand_id
1 'polypeptide(L)'
;MLSWTHSEWLPILVVTRNYENNTITFTQRSVHMKDELWWIPINFATTQSPNFEDTQVDMFMPPQPQYTVSLEDLNIHVSGRDWIMVNKQHTGFYLVRYDTDNLMAIARQLQTNHSVIHPINRLGLFRDLGPLIEHNEIEQVEVVFELLKYLELEEDVLTWNQLQDTIECLTRNLHGTSSQSLFNEFVRRLVGPTFRRVYVEQGVNLAEDGMFRGILEIACSADLPECLEYTRRLAKEHIIDKIYFKYGSDYHAIIDSVLCMGVRYLSDQDFQRIIDMMQEIDRASVYYDDIIYALRCTQSHRHLLYYLEGLMGENSTHMVLSEFEDLMYLLYIYKSNLASRPVIWQYIERNYKVLCRAPNFLEHFKQLAGFVPRHQRSHFERLRQTIANHMMQEGLNTNQTLIEVDSPLVGKKMKITENFQDKFEQQIHKWLLNELPQATSRSDALLSASLSAANGSSRPQGVLKEATRVLRSALRIVDMYR
;
A
#
# COMPACT_ATOMS: atom_id res chain seq x y z
N MET A 1 -20.93 31.45 8.58
CA MET A 1 -21.47 30.15 9.05
C MET A 1 -22.48 29.52 8.11
N LEU A 2 -23.43 30.24 7.51
CA LEU A 2 -24.45 29.60 6.63
C LEU A 2 -23.85 28.72 5.53
N SER A 3 -22.77 29.17 4.87
CA SER A 3 -22.06 28.39 3.85
C SER A 3 -21.47 27.07 4.36
N TRP A 4 -21.22 26.94 5.66
CA TRP A 4 -20.64 25.74 6.28
C TRP A 4 -21.72 24.79 6.79
N THR A 5 -22.80 25.31 7.36
CA THR A 5 -23.85 24.48 8.00
C THR A 5 -24.92 23.99 7.02
N HIS A 6 -24.98 24.56 5.82
CA HIS A 6 -25.95 24.18 4.77
C HIS A 6 -25.28 23.54 3.54
N SER A 7 -24.00 23.18 3.67
CA SER A 7 -23.28 22.43 2.65
C SER A 7 -23.05 21.02 3.18
N GLU A 8 -23.26 20.02 2.34
CA GLU A 8 -23.05 18.61 2.70
C GLU A 8 -21.58 18.22 2.63
N TRP A 9 -20.76 19.00 1.92
CA TRP A 9 -19.41 18.63 1.54
C TRP A 9 -18.33 19.49 2.18
N LEU A 10 -17.12 18.93 2.22
CA LEU A 10 -15.90 19.60 2.66
C LEU A 10 -15.27 20.40 1.50
N PRO A 11 -14.91 21.68 1.70
CA PRO A 11 -14.20 22.43 0.68
C PRO A 11 -12.77 21.94 0.50
N ILE A 12 -12.35 21.93 -0.76
CA ILE A 12 -10.95 21.78 -1.18
C ILE A 12 -10.47 23.16 -1.63
N LEU A 13 -9.49 23.70 -0.92
CA LEU A 13 -8.80 24.93 -1.27
C LEU A 13 -7.54 24.60 -2.07
N VAL A 14 -7.53 24.92 -3.36
CA VAL A 14 -6.35 24.86 -4.21
C VAL A 14 -5.64 26.20 -4.15
N VAL A 15 -4.36 26.18 -3.79
CA VAL A 15 -3.46 27.31 -3.66
C VAL A 15 -2.46 27.23 -4.80
N THR A 16 -2.59 28.13 -5.78
CA THR A 16 -1.69 28.20 -6.93
C THR A 16 -0.93 29.51 -6.90
N ARG A 17 0.38 29.43 -6.79
CA ARG A 17 1.26 30.60 -6.84
C ARG A 17 1.62 30.95 -8.27
N ASN A 18 1.58 32.24 -8.59
CA ASN A 18 2.24 32.76 -9.77
C ASN A 18 3.55 33.44 -9.35
N TYR A 19 4.64 32.79 -9.72
CA TYR A 19 6.00 33.14 -9.30
C TYR A 19 6.60 34.33 -10.07
N GLU A 20 5.96 34.76 -11.16
CA GLU A 20 6.43 35.89 -11.98
C GLU A 20 5.84 37.22 -11.50
N ASN A 21 4.55 37.23 -11.17
CA ASN A 21 3.82 38.43 -10.77
C ASN A 21 3.52 38.50 -9.27
N ASN A 22 4.05 37.56 -8.47
CA ASN A 22 3.89 37.51 -7.02
C ASN A 22 2.43 37.53 -6.56
N THR A 23 1.59 36.72 -7.20
CA THR A 23 0.18 36.55 -6.79
C THR A 23 -0.10 35.12 -6.34
N ILE A 24 -1.13 34.97 -5.50
CA ILE A 24 -1.71 33.66 -5.16
C ILE A 24 -3.13 33.65 -5.68
N THR A 25 -3.45 32.61 -6.44
CA THR A 25 -4.82 32.29 -6.81
C THR A 25 -5.33 31.15 -5.95
N PHE A 26 -6.36 31.44 -5.17
CA PHE A 26 -7.16 30.46 -4.46
C PHE A 26 -8.30 29.98 -5.34
N THR A 27 -8.49 28.67 -5.44
CA THR A 27 -9.66 28.06 -6.09
C THR A 27 -10.33 27.14 -5.09
N GLN A 28 -11.65 27.24 -4.97
CA GLN A 28 -12.41 26.36 -4.09
C GLN A 28 -13.37 25.49 -4.88
N ARG A 29 -13.52 24.25 -4.44
CA ARG A 29 -14.50 23.31 -4.99
C ARG A 29 -14.83 22.26 -3.94
N SER A 30 -15.97 21.59 -4.12
CA SER A 30 -16.22 20.33 -3.42
C SER A 30 -15.81 19.13 -4.27
N VAL A 31 -15.78 17.95 -3.66
CA VAL A 31 -15.50 16.67 -4.36
C VAL A 31 -16.64 16.33 -5.33
N HIS A 32 -17.90 16.61 -4.97
CA HIS A 32 -19.08 16.08 -5.67
C HIS A 32 -19.93 17.14 -6.39
N MET A 33 -19.99 18.36 -5.87
CA MET A 33 -20.79 19.48 -6.38
C MET A 33 -19.94 20.73 -6.63
N LYS A 34 -19.93 21.23 -7.87
CA LYS A 34 -19.09 22.39 -8.24
C LYS A 34 -19.65 23.75 -7.79
N ASP A 35 -20.92 23.80 -7.42
CA ASP A 35 -21.64 25.05 -7.18
C ASP A 35 -21.71 25.45 -5.69
N GLU A 36 -21.29 24.56 -4.77
CA GLU A 36 -21.16 24.91 -3.35
C GLU A 36 -19.89 25.74 -3.14
N LEU A 37 -20.04 26.88 -2.46
CA LEU A 37 -18.98 27.84 -2.21
C LEU A 37 -19.03 28.33 -0.76
N TRP A 38 -17.86 28.52 -0.16
CA TRP A 38 -17.66 28.82 1.24
C TRP A 38 -16.96 30.17 1.45
N TRP A 39 -17.28 30.78 2.58
CA TRP A 39 -16.40 31.76 3.22
C TRP A 39 -15.29 30.99 3.95
N ILE A 40 -14.10 30.89 3.33
CA ILE A 40 -12.99 30.10 3.87
C ILE A 40 -12.04 30.99 4.68
N PRO A 41 -11.89 30.77 6.00
CA PRO A 41 -10.87 31.47 6.79
C PRO A 41 -9.49 30.89 6.46
N ILE A 42 -8.60 31.73 5.96
CA ILE A 42 -7.24 31.36 5.58
C ILE A 42 -6.26 32.08 6.49
N ASN A 43 -5.28 31.33 6.97
CA ASN A 43 -4.12 31.86 7.65
C ASN A 43 -2.86 31.27 7.03
N PHE A 44 -1.71 31.93 7.21
CA PHE A 44 -0.47 31.61 6.50
C PHE A 44 0.68 31.35 7.46
N ALA A 45 1.53 30.40 7.07
CA ALA A 45 2.92 30.28 7.50
C ALA A 45 3.80 30.27 6.25
N THR A 46 4.97 30.89 6.33
CA THR A 46 5.88 31.02 5.18
C THR A 46 7.32 30.74 5.59
N THR A 47 8.21 30.60 4.61
CA THR A 47 9.65 30.44 4.91
C THR A 47 10.21 31.59 5.75
N GLN A 48 9.79 32.82 5.51
CA GLN A 48 10.27 34.02 6.23
C GLN A 48 9.62 34.19 7.60
N SER A 49 8.39 33.72 7.76
CA SER A 49 7.64 33.76 9.03
C SER A 49 7.00 32.40 9.29
N PRO A 50 7.78 31.40 9.73
CA PRO A 50 7.30 30.04 9.94
C PRO A 50 6.58 29.90 11.30
N ASN A 51 5.68 30.82 11.62
CA ASN A 51 4.90 30.77 12.85
C ASN A 51 3.61 29.98 12.61
N PHE A 52 3.51 28.81 13.26
CA PHE A 52 2.32 27.95 13.24
C PHE A 52 1.48 28.03 14.52
N GLU A 53 1.92 28.77 15.55
CA GLU A 53 1.23 28.86 16.85
C GLU A 53 0.11 29.89 16.84
N ASP A 54 0.32 31.02 16.16
CA ASP A 54 -0.75 32.00 15.95
C ASP A 54 -1.67 31.52 14.83
N THR A 55 -2.82 30.98 15.20
CA THR A 55 -3.81 30.44 14.25
C THR A 55 -4.91 31.43 13.88
N GLN A 56 -4.77 32.71 14.24
CA GLN A 56 -5.72 33.76 13.83
C GLN A 56 -5.89 33.82 12.31
N VAL A 57 -7.07 34.23 11.88
CA VAL A 57 -7.42 34.32 10.45
C VAL A 57 -6.76 35.55 9.84
N ASP A 58 -5.95 35.35 8.81
CA ASP A 58 -5.28 36.43 8.09
C ASP A 58 -6.20 37.03 7.01
N MET A 59 -7.03 36.17 6.37
CA MET A 59 -8.00 36.61 5.37
C MET A 59 -9.20 35.66 5.27
N PHE A 60 -10.30 36.15 4.70
CA PHE A 60 -11.43 35.32 4.29
C PHE A 60 -11.51 35.25 2.77
N MET A 61 -11.39 34.06 2.20
CA MET A 61 -11.73 33.85 0.80
C MET A 61 -13.25 33.94 0.64
N PRO A 62 -13.76 34.82 -0.25
CA PRO A 62 -15.20 34.92 -0.52
C PRO A 62 -15.72 33.67 -1.25
N PRO A 63 -17.05 33.40 -1.21
CA PRO A 63 -17.68 32.27 -1.89
C PRO A 63 -17.71 32.51 -3.41
N GLN A 64 -16.55 32.39 -4.03
CA GLN A 64 -16.29 32.52 -5.46
C GLN A 64 -15.43 31.34 -5.89
N PRO A 65 -15.60 30.81 -7.13
CA PRO A 65 -14.80 29.67 -7.60
C PRO A 65 -13.31 29.94 -7.56
N GLN A 66 -12.90 31.18 -7.84
CA GLN A 66 -11.52 31.62 -7.90
C GLN A 66 -11.38 33.01 -7.26
N TYR A 67 -10.31 33.23 -6.51
CA TYR A 67 -9.99 34.50 -5.88
C TYR A 67 -8.48 34.71 -5.93
N THR A 68 -8.02 35.80 -6.55
CA THR A 68 -6.58 36.11 -6.70
C THR A 68 -6.22 37.33 -5.88
N VAL A 69 -5.12 37.24 -5.14
CA VAL A 69 -4.57 38.32 -4.30
C VAL A 69 -3.08 38.46 -4.56
N SER A 70 -2.56 39.69 -4.43
CA SER A 70 -1.12 39.90 -4.47
C SER A 70 -0.48 39.51 -3.14
N LEU A 71 0.76 39.06 -3.18
CA LEU A 71 1.53 38.77 -1.95
C LEU A 71 1.75 40.05 -1.12
N GLU A 72 1.86 41.20 -1.79
CA GLU A 72 1.98 42.52 -1.15
C GLU A 72 0.74 42.86 -0.32
N ASP A 73 -0.46 42.63 -0.85
CA ASP A 73 -1.73 42.84 -0.12
C ASP A 73 -1.83 41.97 1.15
N LEU A 74 -1.20 40.80 1.12
CA LEU A 74 -1.11 39.89 2.27
C LEU A 74 0.07 40.19 3.20
N ASN A 75 0.91 41.18 2.87
CA ASN A 75 2.18 41.46 3.55
C ASN A 75 3.12 40.23 3.60
N ILE A 76 3.05 39.35 2.60
CA ILE A 76 3.86 38.14 2.47
C ILE A 76 5.03 38.42 1.51
N HIS A 77 6.24 38.07 1.95
CA HIS A 77 7.47 38.29 1.17
C HIS A 77 8.16 36.95 0.92
N VAL A 78 7.80 36.27 -0.17
CA VAL A 78 8.38 34.98 -0.56
C VAL A 78 8.98 35.05 -1.96
N SER A 79 10.05 34.29 -2.19
CA SER A 79 10.66 34.08 -3.49
C SER A 79 10.28 32.72 -4.09
N GLY A 80 10.74 32.43 -5.32
CA GLY A 80 10.38 31.20 -6.03
C GLY A 80 10.83 29.88 -5.38
N ARG A 81 11.78 29.92 -4.44
CA ARG A 81 12.22 28.72 -3.70
C ARG A 81 11.60 28.58 -2.32
N ASP A 82 10.92 29.62 -1.85
CA ASP A 82 10.29 29.65 -0.54
C ASP A 82 8.94 28.96 -0.61
N TRP A 83 8.48 28.41 0.50
CA TRP A 83 7.18 27.75 0.63
C TRP A 83 6.16 28.68 1.30
N ILE A 84 4.90 28.49 0.92
CA ILE A 84 3.74 28.98 1.66
C ILE A 84 2.92 27.78 2.08
N MET A 85 2.51 27.75 3.35
CA MET A 85 1.51 26.83 3.86
C MET A 85 0.34 27.62 4.42
N VAL A 86 -0.87 27.11 4.18
CA VAL A 86 -2.10 27.64 4.75
C VAL A 86 -2.72 26.64 5.72
N ASN A 87 -3.70 27.11 6.49
CA ASN A 87 -4.42 26.30 7.47
C ASN A 87 -3.49 25.78 8.58
N LYS A 88 -2.85 26.71 9.30
CA LYS A 88 -2.00 26.45 10.47
C LYS A 88 -2.73 25.54 11.46
N GLN A 89 -2.07 24.45 11.82
CA GLN A 89 -2.56 23.36 12.68
C GLN A 89 -3.91 22.76 12.25
N HIS A 90 -4.31 22.93 10.98
CA HIS A 90 -5.58 22.43 10.45
C HIS A 90 -6.81 22.87 11.26
N THR A 91 -6.80 24.10 11.80
CA THR A 91 -7.93 24.66 12.56
C THR A 91 -9.14 24.96 11.66
N GLY A 92 -8.91 25.19 10.37
CA GLY A 92 -9.95 25.30 9.36
C GLY A 92 -10.42 23.93 8.87
N PHE A 93 -11.75 23.76 8.80
CA PHE A 93 -12.39 22.53 8.34
C PHE A 93 -12.38 22.43 6.80
N TYR A 94 -11.20 22.35 6.18
CA TYR A 94 -11.02 22.21 4.73
C TYR A 94 -9.72 21.49 4.37
N LEU A 95 -9.66 20.93 3.16
CA LEU A 95 -8.45 20.34 2.58
C LEU A 95 -7.68 21.38 1.79
N VAL A 96 -6.35 21.26 1.74
CA VAL A 96 -5.48 22.17 1.03
C VAL A 96 -4.70 21.44 -0.05
N ARG A 97 -4.66 22.01 -1.26
CA ARG A 97 -3.84 21.51 -2.37
C ARG A 97 -2.92 22.61 -2.84
N TYR A 98 -1.65 22.29 -3.05
CA TYR A 98 -0.65 23.24 -3.53
C TYR A 98 -0.21 22.88 -4.94
N ASP A 99 0.26 23.88 -5.70
CA ASP A 99 0.98 23.64 -6.95
C ASP A 99 2.30 22.88 -6.71
N THR A 100 2.80 22.26 -7.79
CA THR A 100 3.98 21.39 -7.74
C THR A 100 5.23 22.10 -7.22
N ASP A 101 5.45 23.37 -7.62
CA ASP A 101 6.64 24.12 -7.20
C ASP A 101 6.61 24.44 -5.71
N ASN A 102 5.43 24.76 -5.16
CA ASN A 102 5.27 24.99 -3.73
C ASN A 102 5.43 23.69 -2.94
N LEU A 103 4.91 22.56 -3.43
CA LEU A 103 5.16 21.24 -2.83
C LEU A 103 6.65 20.88 -2.84
N MET A 104 7.38 21.18 -3.91
CA MET A 104 8.84 21.02 -3.96
C MET A 104 9.57 21.92 -2.95
N ALA A 105 9.11 23.16 -2.75
CA ALA A 105 9.65 24.05 -1.73
C ALA A 105 9.41 23.50 -0.31
N ILE A 106 8.21 22.95 -0.04
CA ILE A 106 7.87 22.27 1.22
C ILE A 106 8.77 21.03 1.41
N ALA A 107 8.94 20.19 0.39
CA ALA A 107 9.82 19.02 0.43
C ALA A 107 11.26 19.40 0.82
N ARG A 108 11.83 20.46 0.23
CA ARG A 108 13.15 20.97 0.59
C ARG A 108 13.23 21.43 2.05
N GLN A 109 12.21 22.13 2.55
CA GLN A 109 12.16 22.54 3.95
C GLN A 109 12.13 21.31 4.87
N LEU A 110 11.30 20.31 4.56
CA LEU A 110 11.17 19.11 5.37
C LEU A 110 12.48 18.31 5.43
N GLN A 111 13.15 18.13 4.28
CA GLN A 111 14.45 17.45 4.21
C GLN A 111 15.59 18.24 4.90
N THR A 112 15.51 19.58 4.91
CA THR A 112 16.53 20.43 5.55
C THR A 112 16.32 20.52 7.07
N ASN A 113 15.09 20.80 7.48
CA ASN A 113 14.66 20.87 8.87
C ASN A 113 13.12 20.78 8.95
N HIS A 114 12.60 19.56 9.13
CA HIS A 114 11.17 19.30 9.26
C HIS A 114 10.53 19.97 10.49
N SER A 115 11.28 20.22 11.57
CA SER A 115 10.75 20.83 12.80
C SER A 115 10.26 22.27 12.63
N VAL A 116 10.66 22.96 11.55
CA VAL A 116 10.14 24.29 11.20
C VAL A 116 8.65 24.24 10.85
N ILE A 117 8.18 23.14 10.28
CA ILE A 117 6.76 22.94 9.97
C ILE A 117 6.13 22.16 11.12
N HIS A 118 5.06 22.71 11.69
CA HIS A 118 4.35 22.12 12.83
C HIS A 118 3.89 20.67 12.53
N PRO A 119 3.99 19.72 13.48
CA PRO A 119 3.66 18.32 13.25
C PRO A 119 2.27 18.10 12.63
N ILE A 120 1.25 18.81 13.11
CA ILE A 120 -0.13 18.73 12.56
C ILE A 120 -0.20 19.18 11.09
N ASN A 121 0.63 20.15 10.67
CA ASN A 121 0.70 20.55 9.27
C ASN A 121 1.48 19.55 8.40
N ARG A 122 2.49 18.86 8.97
CA ARG A 122 3.18 17.75 8.27
C ARG A 122 2.24 16.56 8.05
N LEU A 123 1.52 16.16 9.09
CA LEU A 123 0.46 15.15 9.02
C LEU A 123 -0.59 15.54 7.97
N GLY A 124 -1.16 16.74 8.10
CA GLY A 124 -2.24 17.17 7.23
C GLY A 124 -1.82 17.39 5.78
N LEU A 125 -0.53 17.66 5.51
CA LEU A 125 0.00 17.66 4.14
C LEU A 125 -0.20 16.30 3.47
N PHE A 126 0.15 15.19 4.13
CA PHE A 126 -0.04 13.85 3.58
C PHE A 126 -1.50 13.42 3.56
N ARG A 127 -2.29 13.82 4.55
CA ARG A 127 -3.74 13.63 4.56
C ARG A 127 -4.38 14.25 3.31
N ASP A 128 -3.98 15.48 2.97
CA ASP A 128 -4.57 16.22 1.86
C ASP A 128 -4.02 15.75 0.49
N LEU A 129 -2.80 15.18 0.47
CA LEU A 129 -2.15 14.60 -0.70
C LEU A 129 -2.68 13.20 -1.05
N GLY A 130 -3.06 12.39 -0.05
CA GLY A 130 -3.51 11.00 -0.23
C GLY A 130 -4.59 10.84 -1.31
N PRO A 131 -5.72 11.57 -1.24
CA PRO A 131 -6.78 11.49 -2.25
C PRO A 131 -6.32 11.87 -3.66
N LEU A 132 -5.33 12.76 -3.81
CA LEU A 132 -4.78 13.09 -5.13
C LEU A 132 -4.04 11.89 -5.75
N ILE A 133 -3.30 11.16 -4.92
CA ILE A 133 -2.57 9.95 -5.34
C ILE A 133 -3.57 8.85 -5.72
N GLU A 134 -4.57 8.61 -4.85
CA GLU A 134 -5.60 7.59 -5.07
C GLU A 134 -6.42 7.80 -6.35
N HIS A 135 -6.68 9.07 -6.70
CA HIS A 135 -7.48 9.42 -7.87
C HIS A 135 -6.65 9.75 -9.12
N ASN A 136 -5.32 9.58 -9.07
CA ASN A 136 -4.38 9.89 -10.15
C ASN A 136 -4.37 11.39 -10.56
N GLU A 137 -4.73 12.28 -9.64
CA GLU A 137 -4.85 13.73 -9.82
C GLU A 137 -3.53 14.49 -9.57
N ILE A 138 -2.45 13.80 -9.24
CA ILE A 138 -1.11 14.40 -9.14
C ILE A 138 -0.62 14.86 -10.53
N GLU A 139 -0.05 16.06 -10.61
CA GLU A 139 0.55 16.60 -11.83
C GLU A 139 1.91 15.97 -12.12
N GLN A 140 2.84 16.06 -11.16
CA GLN A 140 4.18 15.48 -11.23
C GLN A 140 4.37 14.52 -10.05
N VAL A 141 4.46 13.23 -10.33
CA VAL A 141 4.45 12.20 -9.27
C VAL A 141 5.73 12.23 -8.44
N GLU A 142 6.83 12.69 -9.01
CA GLU A 142 8.13 12.85 -8.36
C GLU A 142 8.05 13.72 -7.09
N VAL A 143 7.13 14.70 -7.05
CA VAL A 143 6.96 15.55 -5.87
C VAL A 143 6.51 14.76 -4.64
N VAL A 144 5.72 13.69 -4.85
CA VAL A 144 5.29 12.81 -3.76
C VAL A 144 6.52 12.13 -3.15
N PHE A 145 7.45 11.67 -3.98
CA PHE A 145 8.65 10.99 -3.51
C PHE A 145 9.67 11.95 -2.88
N GLU A 146 9.78 13.18 -3.38
CA GLU A 146 10.57 14.23 -2.74
C GLU A 146 10.00 14.62 -1.36
N LEU A 147 8.68 14.59 -1.18
CA LEU A 147 8.07 14.73 0.14
C LEU A 147 8.37 13.51 1.02
N LEU A 148 8.27 12.28 0.51
CA LEU A 148 8.54 11.08 1.32
C LEU A 148 9.99 10.98 1.81
N LYS A 149 10.96 11.59 1.13
CA LYS A 149 12.38 11.55 1.53
C LYS A 149 12.64 12.02 2.97
N TYR A 150 11.89 13.01 3.46
CA TYR A 150 12.15 13.53 4.80
C TYR A 150 11.78 12.54 5.91
N LEU A 151 11.04 11.47 5.60
CA LEU A 151 10.55 10.52 6.61
C LEU A 151 11.67 9.82 7.38
N GLU A 152 12.90 9.77 6.85
CA GLU A 152 14.09 9.34 7.62
C GLU A 152 14.30 10.16 8.90
N LEU A 153 13.76 11.38 8.96
CA LEU A 153 13.84 12.34 10.07
C LEU A 153 12.53 12.46 10.87
N GLU A 154 11.42 11.88 10.41
CA GLU A 154 10.12 12.08 11.05
C GLU A 154 10.01 11.30 12.36
N GLU A 155 9.69 12.02 13.44
CA GLU A 155 9.55 11.45 14.78
C GLU A 155 8.10 11.42 15.26
N ASP A 156 7.21 12.20 14.64
CA ASP A 156 5.81 12.28 15.03
C ASP A 156 5.04 11.04 14.56
N VAL A 157 4.55 10.28 15.53
CA VAL A 157 3.88 9.00 15.29
C VAL A 157 2.52 9.15 14.58
N LEU A 158 1.81 10.27 14.80
CA LEU A 158 0.54 10.51 14.13
C LEU A 158 0.75 10.75 12.63
N THR A 159 1.87 11.40 12.28
CA THR A 159 2.29 11.58 10.90
C THR A 159 2.59 10.23 10.23
N TRP A 160 3.29 9.32 10.92
CA TRP A 160 3.50 7.94 10.42
C TRP A 160 2.21 7.16 10.23
N ASN A 161 1.23 7.30 11.13
CA ASN A 161 -0.08 6.68 10.96
C ASN A 161 -0.81 7.23 9.73
N GLN A 162 -0.76 8.54 9.50
CA GLN A 162 -1.37 9.14 8.30
C GLN A 162 -0.70 8.68 6.99
N LEU A 163 0.60 8.39 7.04
CA LEU A 163 1.38 7.93 5.89
C LEU A 163 1.10 6.49 5.48
N GLN A 164 0.61 5.65 6.40
CA GLN A 164 0.36 4.24 6.16
C GLN A 164 -0.56 4.05 4.94
N ASP A 165 -1.65 4.80 4.84
CA ASP A 165 -2.58 4.75 3.70
C ASP A 165 -1.89 5.16 2.38
N THR A 166 -1.01 6.15 2.42
CA THR A 166 -0.28 6.63 1.23
C THR A 166 0.70 5.57 0.74
N ILE A 167 1.48 4.98 1.64
CA ILE A 167 2.43 3.92 1.31
C ILE A 167 1.69 2.66 0.83
N GLU A 168 0.56 2.30 1.45
CA GLU A 168 -0.26 1.17 1.01
C GLU A 168 -0.82 1.40 -0.40
N CYS A 169 -1.33 2.60 -0.69
CA CYS A 169 -1.84 2.96 -2.01
C CYS A 169 -0.75 2.82 -3.09
N LEU A 170 0.45 3.37 -2.83
CA LEU A 170 1.60 3.24 -3.73
C LEU A 170 2.05 1.78 -3.88
N THR A 171 2.13 1.03 -2.78
CA THR A 171 2.49 -0.40 -2.79
C THR A 171 1.51 -1.21 -3.66
N ARG A 172 0.21 -0.98 -3.50
CA ARG A 172 -0.85 -1.63 -4.28
C ARG A 172 -0.75 -1.27 -5.76
N ASN A 173 -0.49 0.00 -6.08
CA ASN A 173 -0.39 0.45 -7.46
C ASN A 173 0.88 -0.02 -8.17
N LEU A 174 1.98 -0.19 -7.42
CA LEU A 174 3.25 -0.67 -7.97
C LEU A 174 3.40 -2.20 -7.91
N HIS A 175 2.46 -2.92 -7.31
CA HIS A 175 2.50 -4.38 -7.23
C HIS A 175 2.53 -5.03 -8.63
N GLY A 176 3.44 -5.97 -8.82
CA GLY A 176 3.66 -6.68 -10.08
C GLY A 176 4.37 -5.85 -11.17
N THR A 177 4.75 -4.60 -10.88
CA THR A 177 5.49 -3.73 -11.81
C THR A 177 6.99 -3.87 -11.62
N SER A 178 7.77 -3.32 -12.56
CA SER A 178 9.23 -3.27 -12.47
C SER A 178 9.73 -2.40 -11.31
N SER A 179 8.87 -1.52 -10.78
CA SER A 179 9.18 -0.58 -9.72
C SER A 179 8.94 -1.13 -8.30
N GLN A 180 8.27 -2.29 -8.15
CA GLN A 180 7.88 -2.82 -6.84
C GLN A 180 9.07 -3.01 -5.89
N SER A 181 10.13 -3.68 -6.34
CA SER A 181 11.29 -3.96 -5.49
C SER A 181 12.06 -2.70 -5.12
N LEU A 182 12.22 -1.78 -6.07
CA LEU A 182 12.87 -0.48 -5.86
C LEU A 182 12.09 0.37 -4.85
N PHE A 183 10.76 0.35 -4.95
CA PHE A 183 9.90 1.06 -4.00
C PHE A 183 9.98 0.47 -2.59
N ASN A 184 9.96 -0.86 -2.46
CA ASN A 184 10.14 -1.52 -1.15
C ASN A 184 11.52 -1.19 -0.54
N GLU A 185 12.58 -1.12 -1.34
CA GLU A 185 13.90 -0.68 -0.87
C GLU A 185 13.89 0.77 -0.40
N PHE A 186 13.29 1.68 -1.17
CA PHE A 186 13.13 3.07 -0.79
C PHE A 186 12.36 3.20 0.54
N VAL A 187 11.20 2.56 0.68
CA VAL A 187 10.39 2.62 1.92
C VAL A 187 11.15 2.04 3.12
N ARG A 188 11.89 0.93 2.96
CA ARG A 188 12.73 0.38 4.03
C ARG A 188 13.78 1.36 4.53
N ARG A 189 14.40 2.12 3.62
CA ARG A 189 15.37 3.18 3.99
C ARG A 189 14.72 4.25 4.85
N LEU A 190 13.50 4.67 4.49
CA LEU A 190 12.75 5.70 5.20
C LEU A 190 12.32 5.26 6.61
N VAL A 191 11.69 4.07 6.72
CA VAL A 191 11.06 3.62 7.98
C VAL A 191 12.02 2.91 8.93
N GLY A 192 13.11 2.33 8.41
CA GLY A 192 14.05 1.51 9.19
C GLY A 192 14.65 2.18 10.42
N PRO A 193 15.08 3.46 10.38
CA PRO A 193 15.57 4.17 11.57
C PRO A 193 14.51 4.27 12.68
N THR A 194 13.32 4.76 12.35
CA THR A 194 12.22 4.94 13.33
C THR A 194 11.71 3.59 13.85
N PHE A 195 11.62 2.57 12.99
CA PHE A 195 11.24 1.22 13.42
C PHE A 195 12.18 0.67 14.48
N ARG A 196 13.49 0.76 14.27
CA ARG A 196 14.50 0.28 15.25
C ARG A 196 14.41 1.06 16.56
N ARG A 197 14.31 2.39 16.50
CA ARG A 197 14.17 3.23 17.69
C ARG A 197 12.95 2.83 18.54
N VAL A 198 11.79 2.63 17.91
CA VAL A 198 10.53 2.34 18.61
C VAL A 198 10.45 0.89 19.10
N TYR A 199 10.68 -0.09 18.21
CA TYR A 199 10.41 -1.50 18.51
C TYR A 199 11.62 -2.28 19.02
N VAL A 200 12.84 -1.86 18.70
CA VAL A 200 14.07 -2.57 19.10
C VAL A 200 14.71 -1.91 20.33
N GLU A 201 14.88 -0.58 20.31
CA GLU A 201 15.59 0.13 21.38
C GLU A 201 14.68 0.48 22.56
N GLN A 202 13.51 1.08 22.30
CA GLN A 202 12.52 1.39 23.34
C GLN A 202 11.71 0.16 23.77
N GLY A 203 11.59 -0.83 22.89
CA GLY A 203 10.83 -2.05 23.16
C GLY A 203 9.33 -1.79 23.35
N VAL A 204 8.77 -0.82 22.62
CA VAL A 204 7.34 -0.48 22.72
C VAL A 204 6.50 -1.73 22.48
N ASN A 205 5.68 -2.06 23.47
CA ASN A 205 4.73 -3.15 23.38
C ASN A 205 3.49 -2.68 22.63
N LEU A 206 3.26 -3.22 21.43
CA LEU A 206 2.06 -2.96 20.62
C LEU A 206 0.76 -3.22 21.38
N ALA A 207 0.79 -4.08 22.39
CA ALA A 207 -0.36 -4.37 23.23
C ALA A 207 -0.76 -3.24 24.18
N GLU A 208 0.19 -2.34 24.45
CA GLU A 208 0.07 -1.24 25.40
C GLU A 208 -0.06 0.11 24.68
N ASP A 209 0.51 0.24 23.47
CA ASP A 209 0.46 1.48 22.70
C ASP A 209 0.23 1.24 21.19
N GLY A 210 -1.04 1.21 20.80
CA GLY A 210 -1.47 1.10 19.40
C GLY A 210 -1.13 2.32 18.54
N MET A 211 -0.63 3.41 19.14
CA MET A 211 -0.28 4.62 18.43
C MET A 211 0.82 4.37 17.40
N PHE A 212 1.72 3.41 17.60
CA PHE A 212 2.85 3.14 16.70
C PHE A 212 2.53 2.20 15.53
N ARG A 213 1.26 1.81 15.34
CA ARG A 213 0.82 0.83 14.34
C ARG A 213 1.30 1.17 12.92
N GLY A 214 1.19 2.44 12.49
CA GLY A 214 1.59 2.85 11.14
C GLY A 214 3.06 2.55 10.82
N ILE A 215 3.97 2.69 11.79
CA ILE A 215 5.40 2.37 11.60
C ILE A 215 5.60 0.87 11.36
N LEU A 216 4.92 0.03 12.14
CA LEU A 216 4.96 -1.43 11.99
C LEU A 216 4.43 -1.85 10.61
N GLU A 217 3.26 -1.33 10.23
CA GLU A 217 2.58 -1.68 8.99
C GLU A 217 3.39 -1.25 7.76
N ILE A 218 3.96 -0.04 7.77
CA ILE A 218 4.86 0.45 6.72
C ILE A 218 6.13 -0.42 6.64
N ALA A 219 6.77 -0.70 7.78
CA ALA A 219 8.00 -1.48 7.80
C ALA A 219 7.81 -2.91 7.27
N CYS A 220 6.77 -3.61 7.74
CA CYS A 220 6.51 -4.98 7.34
C CYS A 220 5.92 -5.09 5.92
N SER A 221 5.14 -4.11 5.45
CA SER A 221 4.66 -4.09 4.07
C SER A 221 5.80 -3.95 3.05
N ALA A 222 6.85 -3.21 3.41
CA ALA A 222 8.08 -3.06 2.63
C ALA A 222 9.10 -4.20 2.80
N ASP A 223 8.75 -5.27 3.53
CA ASP A 223 9.62 -6.41 3.83
C ASP A 223 10.92 -6.01 4.58
N LEU A 224 10.82 -5.09 5.55
CA LEU A 224 11.93 -4.78 6.45
C LEU A 224 12.29 -6.03 7.27
N PRO A 225 13.53 -6.58 7.17
CA PRO A 225 13.89 -7.84 7.83
C PRO A 225 13.63 -7.83 9.34
N GLU A 226 13.96 -6.74 10.03
CA GLU A 226 13.76 -6.56 11.47
C GLU A 226 12.27 -6.61 11.85
N CYS A 227 11.39 -6.04 11.00
CA CYS A 227 9.94 -6.09 11.22
C CYS A 227 9.40 -7.51 11.01
N LEU A 228 9.87 -8.20 9.97
CA LEU A 228 9.47 -9.58 9.69
C LEU A 228 9.95 -10.53 10.80
N GLU A 229 11.15 -10.33 11.34
CA GLU A 229 11.65 -11.11 12.47
C GLU A 229 10.84 -10.83 13.74
N TYR A 230 10.58 -9.56 14.03
CA TYR A 230 9.78 -9.13 15.18
C TYR A 230 8.38 -9.73 15.15
N THR A 231 7.65 -9.58 14.04
CA THR A 231 6.29 -10.11 13.88
C THR A 231 6.26 -11.65 13.85
N ARG A 232 7.25 -12.31 13.22
CA ARG A 232 7.37 -13.77 13.24
C ARG A 232 7.54 -14.31 14.66
N ARG A 233 8.38 -13.67 15.47
CA ARG A 233 8.58 -14.05 16.87
C ARG A 233 7.26 -13.94 17.65
N LEU A 234 6.56 -12.80 17.54
CA LEU A 234 5.27 -12.60 18.20
C LEU A 234 4.20 -13.59 17.73
N ALA A 235 4.12 -13.86 16.42
CA ALA A 235 3.19 -14.83 15.87
C ALA A 235 3.48 -16.25 16.38
N LYS A 236 4.75 -16.64 16.48
CA LYS A 236 5.15 -17.92 17.06
C LYS A 236 4.77 -18.02 18.54
N GLU A 237 5.11 -17.01 19.34
CA GLU A 237 4.75 -16.95 20.77
C GLU A 237 3.23 -17.06 20.97
N HIS A 238 2.44 -16.40 20.13
CA HIS A 238 0.99 -16.44 20.20
C HIS A 238 0.40 -17.79 19.75
N ILE A 239 0.71 -18.20 18.53
CA ILE A 239 0.07 -19.33 17.85
C ILE A 239 0.61 -20.66 18.40
N ILE A 240 1.93 -20.78 18.53
CA ILE A 240 2.60 -22.04 18.89
C ILE A 240 2.72 -22.16 20.40
N ASP A 241 3.25 -21.14 21.07
CA ASP A 241 3.50 -21.19 22.51
C ASP A 241 2.25 -20.86 23.36
N LYS A 242 1.13 -20.52 22.70
CA LYS A 242 -0.17 -20.19 23.30
C LYS A 242 -0.06 -19.09 24.36
N ILE A 243 0.78 -18.10 24.10
CA ILE A 243 0.93 -16.94 24.98
C ILE A 243 -0.20 -15.94 24.68
N TYR A 244 -1.06 -15.75 25.66
CA TYR A 244 -2.02 -14.65 25.67
C TYR A 244 -1.30 -13.37 26.08
N PHE A 245 -1.11 -12.48 25.13
CA PHE A 245 -0.74 -11.11 25.41
C PHE A 245 -1.96 -10.37 26.02
N LYS A 246 -1.74 -9.57 27.07
CA LYS A 246 -2.80 -8.73 27.66
C LYS A 246 -2.86 -7.43 26.86
N TYR A 247 -3.95 -7.19 26.14
CA TYR A 247 -4.11 -5.97 25.32
C TYR A 247 -5.17 -5.02 25.92
N GLY A 248 -5.05 -3.73 25.58
CA GLY A 248 -6.08 -2.71 25.76
C GLY A 248 -7.27 -2.83 24.78
N SER A 249 -8.10 -1.79 24.67
CA SER A 249 -9.35 -1.78 23.90
C SER A 249 -9.21 -1.99 22.38
N ASP A 250 -8.02 -1.79 21.80
CA ASP A 250 -7.73 -1.97 20.37
C ASP A 250 -7.25 -3.40 20.01
N TYR A 251 -7.53 -4.36 20.90
CA TYR A 251 -7.12 -5.77 20.91
C TYR A 251 -7.07 -6.44 19.52
N HIS A 252 -8.12 -6.39 18.70
CA HIS A 252 -8.24 -7.30 17.55
C HIS A 252 -7.46 -6.89 16.31
N ALA A 253 -7.43 -5.60 15.96
CA ALA A 253 -6.86 -5.16 14.67
C ALA A 253 -5.33 -5.25 14.66
N ILE A 254 -4.68 -4.92 15.78
CA ILE A 254 -3.22 -4.94 15.88
C ILE A 254 -2.70 -6.38 15.88
N ILE A 255 -3.38 -7.29 16.59
CA ILE A 255 -3.04 -8.72 16.60
C ILE A 255 -3.15 -9.30 15.20
N ASP A 256 -4.27 -9.07 14.52
CA ASP A 256 -4.48 -9.58 13.16
C ASP A 256 -3.35 -9.15 12.21
N SER A 257 -2.96 -7.87 12.23
CA SER A 257 -1.81 -7.36 11.44
C SER A 257 -0.50 -8.06 11.83
N VAL A 258 -0.19 -8.17 13.13
CA VAL A 258 1.05 -8.81 13.62
C VAL A 258 1.11 -10.28 13.22
N LEU A 259 0.03 -11.04 13.41
CA LEU A 259 -0.04 -12.45 13.08
C LEU A 259 0.06 -12.69 11.58
N CYS A 260 -0.74 -11.95 10.79
CA CYS A 260 -0.69 -11.93 9.33
C CYS A 260 0.74 -11.69 8.81
N MET A 261 1.43 -10.68 9.32
CA MET A 261 2.81 -10.36 8.91
C MET A 261 3.79 -11.44 9.37
N GLY A 262 3.64 -11.98 10.58
CA GLY A 262 4.51 -12.99 11.14
C GLY A 262 4.49 -14.33 10.40
N VAL A 263 3.34 -14.70 9.81
CA VAL A 263 3.18 -15.92 9.01
C VAL A 263 3.37 -15.72 7.50
N ARG A 264 3.73 -14.50 7.07
CA ARG A 264 3.85 -14.13 5.66
C ARG A 264 4.88 -14.97 4.88
N TYR A 265 5.99 -15.32 5.53
CA TYR A 265 7.11 -16.08 4.96
C TYR A 265 7.51 -17.26 5.85
N LEU A 266 6.55 -18.15 6.11
CA LEU A 266 6.81 -19.38 6.85
C LEU A 266 7.68 -20.36 6.05
N SER A 267 8.50 -21.13 6.78
CA SER A 267 9.13 -22.32 6.22
C SER A 267 8.08 -23.41 5.98
N ASP A 268 8.38 -24.38 5.11
CA ASP A 268 7.49 -25.52 4.88
C ASP A 268 7.19 -26.31 6.15
N GLN A 269 8.19 -26.41 7.04
CA GLN A 269 8.06 -27.08 8.32
C GLN A 269 7.13 -26.31 9.28
N ASP A 270 7.31 -24.99 9.40
CA ASP A 270 6.50 -24.18 10.31
C ASP A 270 5.06 -24.03 9.80
N PHE A 271 4.88 -23.93 8.48
CA PHE A 271 3.55 -23.96 7.87
C PHE A 271 2.82 -25.26 8.20
N GLN A 272 3.48 -26.42 8.02
CA GLN A 272 2.86 -27.71 8.35
C GLN A 272 2.52 -27.81 9.83
N ARG A 273 3.40 -27.35 10.73
CA ARG A 273 3.11 -27.33 12.18
C ARG A 273 1.85 -26.53 12.50
N ILE A 274 1.69 -25.35 11.91
CA ILE A 274 0.50 -24.51 12.14
C ILE A 274 -0.76 -25.18 11.58
N ILE A 275 -0.67 -25.82 10.41
CA ILE A 275 -1.76 -26.63 9.84
C ILE A 275 -2.15 -27.78 10.76
N ASP A 276 -1.18 -28.55 11.26
CA ASP A 276 -1.43 -29.68 12.17
C ASP A 276 -2.11 -29.18 13.46
N MET A 277 -1.62 -28.07 14.01
CA MET A 277 -2.24 -27.42 15.17
C MET A 277 -3.68 -26.96 14.91
N MET A 278 -3.95 -26.40 13.72
CA MET A 278 -5.30 -25.98 13.32
C MET A 278 -6.28 -27.17 13.32
N GLN A 279 -5.82 -28.39 13.05
CA GLN A 279 -6.66 -29.60 13.09
C GLN A 279 -6.95 -30.08 14.53
N GLU A 280 -6.09 -29.74 15.50
CA GLU A 280 -6.17 -30.20 16.89
C GLU A 280 -6.83 -29.19 17.85
N ILE A 281 -6.74 -27.89 17.56
CA ILE A 281 -7.23 -26.81 18.43
C ILE A 281 -8.77 -26.81 18.51
N ASP A 282 -9.30 -26.44 19.69
CA ASP A 282 -10.73 -26.19 19.87
C ASP A 282 -11.19 -25.07 18.92
N ARG A 283 -12.14 -25.40 18.06
CA ARG A 283 -12.64 -24.50 17.01
C ARG A 283 -13.43 -23.32 17.56
N ALA A 284 -13.94 -23.42 18.79
CA ALA A 284 -14.59 -22.31 19.48
C ALA A 284 -13.58 -21.36 20.16
N SER A 285 -12.28 -21.65 20.08
CA SER A 285 -11.24 -20.81 20.69
C SER A 285 -10.83 -19.67 19.78
N VAL A 286 -10.47 -18.54 20.40
CA VAL A 286 -9.94 -17.34 19.71
C VAL A 286 -8.72 -17.69 18.84
N TYR A 287 -7.88 -18.63 19.29
CA TYR A 287 -6.70 -19.07 18.54
C TYR A 287 -7.03 -19.70 17.19
N TYR A 288 -8.19 -20.36 17.07
CA TYR A 288 -8.59 -20.98 15.82
C TYR A 288 -8.85 -19.91 14.75
N ASP A 289 -9.61 -18.87 15.10
CA ASP A 289 -9.86 -17.72 14.26
C ASP A 289 -8.55 -17.00 13.91
N ASP A 290 -7.70 -16.75 14.90
CA ASP A 290 -6.41 -16.09 14.70
C ASP A 290 -5.50 -16.83 13.71
N ILE A 291 -5.46 -18.17 13.75
CA ILE A 291 -4.69 -18.97 12.79
C ILE A 291 -5.26 -18.85 11.37
N ILE A 292 -6.58 -18.99 11.24
CA ILE A 292 -7.26 -18.86 9.94
C ILE A 292 -6.92 -17.49 9.35
N TYR A 293 -7.19 -16.42 10.11
CA TYR A 293 -6.99 -15.05 9.68
C TYR A 293 -5.53 -14.73 9.39
N ALA A 294 -4.56 -15.28 10.13
CA ALA A 294 -3.14 -15.06 9.86
C ALA A 294 -2.69 -15.72 8.55
N LEU A 295 -3.04 -17.00 8.33
CA LEU A 295 -2.51 -17.80 7.21
C LEU A 295 -2.85 -17.24 5.83
N ARG A 296 -3.89 -16.40 5.72
CA ARG A 296 -4.22 -15.68 4.46
C ARG A 296 -3.06 -14.85 3.90
N CYS A 297 -2.14 -14.42 4.76
CA CYS A 297 -1.09 -13.49 4.40
C CYS A 297 0.17 -14.14 3.84
N THR A 298 0.25 -15.48 3.84
CA THR A 298 1.38 -16.19 3.24
C THR A 298 1.59 -15.78 1.78
N GLN A 299 2.86 -15.52 1.41
CA GLN A 299 3.25 -15.20 0.03
C GLN A 299 3.62 -16.44 -0.78
N SER A 300 3.69 -17.60 -0.12
CA SER A 300 3.96 -18.88 -0.77
C SER A 300 2.72 -19.35 -1.53
N HIS A 301 2.81 -19.39 -2.86
CA HIS A 301 1.71 -19.87 -3.71
C HIS A 301 1.34 -21.33 -3.39
N ARG A 302 2.33 -22.14 -3.01
CA ARG A 302 2.13 -23.54 -2.61
C ARG A 302 1.37 -23.65 -1.29
N HIS A 303 1.75 -22.85 -0.30
CA HIS A 303 1.06 -22.81 1.00
C HIS A 303 -0.37 -22.29 0.85
N LEU A 304 -0.57 -21.24 0.04
CA LEU A 304 -1.91 -20.72 -0.27
C LEU A 304 -2.80 -21.78 -0.91
N LEU A 305 -2.32 -22.53 -1.90
CA LEU A 305 -3.10 -23.61 -2.53
C LEU A 305 -3.48 -24.69 -1.51
N TYR A 306 -2.51 -25.16 -0.71
CA TYR A 306 -2.77 -26.16 0.33
C TYR A 306 -3.80 -25.65 1.35
N TYR A 307 -3.68 -24.40 1.75
CA TYR A 307 -4.61 -23.75 2.67
C TYR A 307 -6.02 -23.65 2.08
N LEU A 308 -6.17 -23.22 0.82
CA LEU A 308 -7.46 -23.18 0.12
C LEU A 308 -8.09 -24.57 -0.04
N GLU A 309 -7.30 -25.60 -0.33
CA GLU A 309 -7.77 -27.00 -0.40
C GLU A 309 -8.25 -27.50 0.97
N GLY A 310 -7.57 -27.13 2.05
CA GLY A 310 -7.99 -27.47 3.42
C GLY A 310 -9.31 -26.81 3.82
N LEU A 311 -9.54 -25.57 3.38
CA LEU A 311 -10.78 -24.83 3.67
C LEU A 311 -11.95 -25.28 2.78
N MET A 312 -11.73 -25.35 1.46
CA MET A 312 -12.78 -25.42 0.43
C MET A 312 -12.66 -26.61 -0.53
N GLY A 313 -11.77 -27.57 -0.27
CA GLY A 313 -11.62 -28.76 -1.10
C GLY A 313 -12.78 -29.75 -0.93
N GLU A 314 -12.91 -30.72 -1.84
CA GLU A 314 -13.97 -31.75 -1.76
C GLU A 314 -13.93 -32.58 -0.46
N ASN A 315 -12.74 -32.72 0.11
CA ASN A 315 -12.53 -33.40 1.39
C ASN A 315 -12.50 -32.42 2.58
N SER A 316 -12.77 -31.13 2.37
CA SER A 316 -12.86 -30.20 3.48
C SER A 316 -14.06 -30.57 4.33
N THR A 317 -13.85 -30.65 5.63
CA THR A 317 -14.97 -30.70 6.55
C THR A 317 -15.54 -29.28 6.57
N HIS A 318 -16.78 -29.05 6.09
CA HIS A 318 -17.58 -27.78 6.19
C HIS A 318 -17.88 -27.36 7.64
N MET A 319 -16.83 -27.42 8.43
CA MET A 319 -16.74 -27.59 9.86
C MET A 319 -15.59 -26.68 10.36
N VAL A 320 -14.77 -26.16 9.43
CA VAL A 320 -13.81 -25.08 9.59
C VAL A 320 -14.48 -23.71 9.39
N LEU A 321 -15.18 -23.57 8.27
CA LEU A 321 -16.08 -22.48 7.92
C LEU A 321 -17.32 -23.13 7.28
N SER A 322 -18.48 -22.50 7.39
CA SER A 322 -19.64 -22.90 6.59
C SER A 322 -19.38 -22.63 5.10
N GLU A 323 -20.10 -23.32 4.20
CA GLU A 323 -20.00 -23.06 2.74
C GLU A 323 -20.19 -21.58 2.38
N PHE A 324 -20.99 -20.86 3.18
CA PHE A 324 -21.19 -19.43 3.03
C PHE A 324 -19.93 -18.62 3.39
N GLU A 325 -19.32 -18.95 4.52
CA GLU A 325 -18.12 -18.28 5.04
C GLU A 325 -16.89 -18.58 4.18
N ASP A 326 -16.77 -19.79 3.65
CA ASP A 326 -15.68 -20.21 2.75
C ASP A 326 -15.55 -19.28 1.52
N LEU A 327 -16.66 -19.04 0.82
CA LEU A 327 -16.68 -18.19 -0.36
C LEU A 327 -16.46 -16.71 -0.03
N MET A 328 -16.99 -16.26 1.11
CA MET A 328 -16.69 -14.92 1.64
C MET A 328 -15.20 -14.78 1.93
N TYR A 329 -14.59 -15.84 2.49
CA TYR A 329 -13.19 -15.87 2.86
C TYR A 329 -12.27 -15.86 1.63
N LEU A 330 -12.60 -16.58 0.56
CA LEU A 330 -11.88 -16.50 -0.72
C LEU A 330 -11.80 -15.05 -1.23
N LEU A 331 -12.92 -14.33 -1.19
CA LEU A 331 -12.95 -12.91 -1.58
C LEU A 331 -12.11 -12.04 -0.62
N TYR A 332 -12.09 -12.37 0.67
CA TYR A 332 -11.30 -11.68 1.67
C TYR A 332 -9.78 -11.87 1.47
N ILE A 333 -9.32 -13.11 1.24
CA ILE A 333 -7.92 -13.43 0.89
C ILE A 333 -7.54 -12.66 -0.38
N TYR A 334 -8.39 -12.68 -1.41
CA TYR A 334 -8.12 -11.99 -2.69
C TYR A 334 -7.91 -10.48 -2.53
N LYS A 335 -8.67 -9.84 -1.63
CA LYS A 335 -8.58 -8.41 -1.36
C LYS A 335 -7.35 -8.04 -0.52
N SER A 336 -7.05 -8.84 0.51
CA SER A 336 -6.02 -8.55 1.51
C SER A 336 -4.61 -8.97 1.08
N ASN A 337 -4.46 -9.97 0.22
CA ASN A 337 -3.17 -10.48 -0.22
C ASN A 337 -3.05 -10.45 -1.75
N LEU A 338 -2.33 -9.48 -2.29
CA LEU A 338 -2.16 -9.33 -3.74
C LEU A 338 -1.48 -10.54 -4.41
N ALA A 339 -0.55 -11.21 -3.72
CA ALA A 339 0.10 -12.43 -4.23
C ALA A 339 -0.85 -13.63 -4.30
N SER A 340 -1.99 -13.59 -3.60
CA SER A 340 -3.00 -14.64 -3.67
C SER A 340 -3.84 -14.60 -4.94
N ARG A 341 -3.93 -13.45 -5.62
CA ARG A 341 -4.81 -13.26 -6.77
C ARG A 341 -4.60 -14.30 -7.89
N PRO A 342 -3.38 -14.54 -8.40
CA PRO A 342 -3.18 -15.59 -9.41
C PRO A 342 -3.50 -16.99 -8.88
N VAL A 343 -3.23 -17.25 -7.60
CA VAL A 343 -3.51 -18.54 -6.95
C VAL A 343 -5.02 -18.79 -6.88
N ILE A 344 -5.80 -17.79 -6.51
CA ILE A 344 -7.25 -17.90 -6.40
C ILE A 344 -7.90 -18.12 -7.77
N TRP A 345 -7.45 -17.41 -8.81
CA TRP A 345 -7.94 -17.67 -10.18
C TRP A 345 -7.64 -19.09 -10.63
N GLN A 346 -6.42 -19.57 -10.37
CA GLN A 346 -6.04 -20.96 -10.64
C GLN A 346 -6.89 -21.96 -9.84
N TYR A 347 -7.18 -21.66 -8.58
CA TYR A 347 -8.01 -22.51 -7.73
C TYR A 347 -9.45 -22.60 -8.26
N ILE A 348 -10.03 -21.47 -8.68
CA ILE A 348 -11.37 -21.44 -9.30
C ILE A 348 -11.36 -22.25 -10.59
N GLU A 349 -10.35 -22.08 -11.45
CA GLU A 349 -10.24 -22.82 -12.72
C GLU A 349 -10.16 -24.35 -12.52
N ARG A 350 -9.53 -24.80 -11.43
CA ARG A 350 -9.45 -26.24 -11.10
C ARG A 350 -10.72 -26.79 -10.47
N ASN A 351 -11.38 -25.98 -9.64
CA ASN A 351 -12.46 -26.45 -8.76
C ASN A 351 -13.85 -25.92 -9.13
N TYR A 352 -14.02 -25.26 -10.28
CA TYR A 352 -15.27 -24.59 -10.65
C TYR A 352 -16.51 -25.50 -10.61
N LYS A 353 -16.35 -26.81 -10.87
CA LYS A 353 -17.45 -27.80 -10.84
C LYS A 353 -18.06 -27.98 -9.45
N VAL A 354 -17.23 -27.87 -8.41
CA VAL A 354 -17.67 -27.93 -7.02
C VAL A 354 -18.17 -26.55 -6.61
N LEU A 355 -17.38 -25.51 -6.90
CA LEU A 355 -17.68 -24.14 -6.50
C LEU A 355 -19.00 -23.61 -7.07
N CYS A 356 -19.39 -23.98 -8.30
CA CYS A 356 -20.63 -23.50 -8.90
C CYS A 356 -21.90 -24.03 -8.21
N ARG A 357 -21.79 -25.07 -7.39
CA ARG A 357 -22.88 -25.61 -6.57
C ARG A 357 -23.00 -24.90 -5.22
N ALA A 358 -21.94 -24.21 -4.78
CA ALA A 358 -21.92 -23.57 -3.48
C ALA A 358 -22.80 -22.29 -3.46
N PRO A 359 -23.49 -22.01 -2.33
CA PRO A 359 -24.32 -20.82 -2.18
C PRO A 359 -23.54 -19.52 -2.44
N ASN A 360 -24.12 -18.57 -3.18
CA ASN A 360 -23.52 -17.26 -3.47
C ASN A 360 -22.20 -17.27 -4.25
N PHE A 361 -21.75 -18.41 -4.81
CA PHE A 361 -20.55 -18.43 -5.66
C PHE A 361 -20.61 -17.39 -6.78
N LEU A 362 -21.77 -17.25 -7.45
CA LEU A 362 -21.94 -16.32 -8.55
C LEU A 362 -21.77 -14.85 -8.13
N GLU A 363 -22.26 -14.46 -6.96
CA GLU A 363 -22.04 -13.11 -6.42
C GLU A 363 -20.56 -12.87 -6.11
N HIS A 364 -19.87 -13.84 -5.50
CA HIS A 364 -18.44 -13.73 -5.22
C HIS A 364 -17.62 -13.68 -6.51
N PHE A 365 -17.93 -14.54 -7.49
CA PHE A 365 -17.31 -14.54 -8.81
C PHE A 365 -17.50 -13.20 -9.53
N LYS A 366 -18.69 -12.61 -9.45
CA LYS A 366 -18.99 -11.25 -9.94
C LYS A 366 -18.15 -10.19 -9.22
N GLN A 367 -17.95 -10.29 -7.91
CA GLN A 367 -17.09 -9.37 -7.17
C GLN A 367 -15.61 -9.50 -7.55
N LEU A 368 -15.12 -10.73 -7.77
CA LEU A 368 -13.76 -11.03 -8.24
C LEU A 368 -13.54 -10.57 -9.68
N ALA A 369 -14.55 -10.70 -10.54
CA ALA A 369 -14.53 -10.17 -11.90
C ALA A 369 -14.25 -8.65 -11.93
N GLY A 370 -14.65 -7.93 -10.87
CA GLY A 370 -14.30 -6.53 -10.64
C GLY A 370 -12.80 -6.25 -10.63
N PHE A 371 -11.98 -7.25 -10.29
CA PHE A 371 -10.53 -7.15 -10.18
C PHE A 371 -9.76 -7.78 -11.34
N VAL A 372 -10.43 -8.15 -12.45
CA VAL A 372 -9.77 -8.71 -13.63
C VAL A 372 -8.99 -7.62 -14.37
N PRO A 373 -7.66 -7.72 -14.51
CA PRO A 373 -6.87 -6.74 -15.24
C PRO A 373 -7.08 -6.85 -16.75
N ARG A 374 -6.82 -5.77 -17.50
CA ARG A 374 -7.05 -5.67 -18.96
C ARG A 374 -6.41 -6.83 -19.72
N HIS A 375 -5.17 -7.19 -19.38
CA HIS A 375 -4.42 -8.26 -20.03
C HIS A 375 -4.95 -9.68 -19.76
N GLN A 376 -5.75 -9.88 -18.70
CA GLN A 376 -6.34 -11.19 -18.37
C GLN A 376 -7.80 -11.35 -18.81
N ARG A 377 -8.39 -10.33 -19.47
CA ARG A 377 -9.79 -10.38 -19.92
C ARG A 377 -10.11 -11.60 -20.79
N SER A 378 -9.22 -11.96 -21.71
CA SER A 378 -9.42 -13.14 -22.57
C SER A 378 -9.41 -14.46 -21.80
N HIS A 379 -8.62 -14.56 -20.72
CA HIS A 379 -8.60 -15.73 -19.85
C HIS A 379 -9.89 -15.81 -19.02
N PHE A 380 -10.33 -14.67 -18.46
CA PHE A 380 -11.60 -14.57 -17.73
C PHE A 380 -12.80 -14.98 -18.60
N GLU A 381 -12.85 -14.53 -19.86
CA GLU A 381 -13.90 -14.90 -20.81
C GLU A 381 -13.97 -16.42 -21.04
N ARG A 382 -12.81 -17.06 -21.26
CA ARG A 382 -12.75 -18.53 -21.43
C ARG A 382 -13.22 -19.26 -20.16
N LEU A 383 -12.75 -18.83 -19.00
CA LEU A 383 -13.14 -19.43 -17.72
C LEU A 383 -14.65 -19.29 -17.48
N ARG A 384 -15.20 -18.09 -17.68
CA ARG A 384 -16.64 -17.82 -17.58
C ARG A 384 -17.43 -18.74 -18.51
N GLN A 385 -17.00 -18.91 -19.76
CA GLN A 385 -17.70 -19.77 -20.72
C GLN A 385 -17.67 -21.24 -20.28
N THR A 386 -16.55 -21.74 -19.76
CA THR A 386 -16.45 -23.09 -19.21
C THR A 386 -17.42 -23.29 -18.03
N ILE A 387 -17.52 -22.31 -17.12
CA ILE A 387 -18.46 -22.35 -16.00
C ILE A 387 -19.91 -22.38 -16.52
N ALA A 388 -20.25 -21.50 -17.46
CA ALA A 388 -21.59 -21.41 -18.04
C ALA A 388 -22.01 -22.74 -18.70
N ASN A 389 -21.12 -23.34 -19.50
CA ASN A 389 -21.37 -24.61 -20.16
C ASN A 389 -21.63 -25.73 -19.14
N HIS A 390 -20.87 -25.78 -18.05
CA HIS A 390 -21.04 -26.80 -17.02
C HIS A 390 -22.34 -26.61 -16.22
N MET A 391 -22.67 -25.37 -15.83
CA MET A 391 -23.93 -25.08 -15.15
C MET A 391 -25.14 -25.48 -15.99
N MET A 392 -25.08 -25.25 -17.31
CA MET A 392 -26.12 -25.67 -18.24
C MET A 392 -26.24 -27.20 -18.34
N GLN A 393 -25.11 -27.91 -18.40
CA GLN A 393 -25.09 -29.38 -18.46
C GLN A 393 -25.67 -30.04 -17.21
N GLU A 394 -25.39 -29.48 -16.03
CA GLU A 394 -25.84 -30.01 -14.73
C GLU A 394 -27.24 -29.51 -14.33
N GLY A 395 -27.85 -28.62 -15.11
CA GLY A 395 -29.17 -28.05 -14.80
C GLY A 395 -29.19 -27.22 -13.50
N LEU A 396 -28.09 -26.52 -13.18
CA LEU A 396 -27.98 -25.72 -11.97
C LEU A 396 -28.84 -24.45 -12.07
N ASN A 397 -29.97 -24.42 -11.36
CA ASN A 397 -30.81 -23.22 -11.22
C ASN A 397 -30.35 -22.40 -10.02
N THR A 398 -29.75 -21.25 -10.28
CA THR A 398 -29.33 -20.28 -9.27
C THR A 398 -30.25 -19.07 -9.28
N ASN A 399 -30.55 -18.49 -8.11
CA ASN A 399 -31.32 -17.23 -8.00
C ASN A 399 -30.57 -16.01 -8.58
N GLN A 400 -29.30 -16.19 -8.96
CA GLN A 400 -28.42 -15.18 -9.52
C GLN A 400 -27.92 -15.62 -10.88
N THR A 401 -27.62 -14.66 -11.75
CA THR A 401 -27.02 -14.92 -13.07
C THR A 401 -25.51 -14.79 -13.01
N LEU A 402 -24.82 -15.61 -13.80
CA LEU A 402 -23.37 -15.47 -14.02
C LEU A 402 -23.10 -14.12 -14.70
N ILE A 403 -22.07 -13.40 -14.25
CA ILE A 403 -21.71 -12.10 -14.82
C ILE A 403 -21.41 -12.21 -16.33
N GLU A 404 -21.93 -11.26 -17.11
CA GLU A 404 -21.65 -11.14 -18.54
C GLU A 404 -20.23 -10.58 -18.79
N VAL A 405 -19.61 -11.05 -19.87
CA VAL A 405 -18.21 -10.73 -20.20
C VAL A 405 -18.02 -9.24 -20.51
N ASP A 406 -19.03 -8.60 -21.10
CA ASP A 406 -19.07 -7.19 -21.46
C ASP A 406 -19.63 -6.29 -20.33
N SER A 407 -19.94 -6.86 -19.17
CA SER A 407 -20.45 -6.11 -18.03
C SER A 407 -19.48 -4.99 -17.64
N PRO A 408 -19.96 -3.75 -17.38
CA PRO A 408 -19.12 -2.63 -16.95
C PRO A 408 -18.46 -2.85 -15.58
N LEU A 409 -18.87 -3.90 -14.85
CA LEU A 409 -18.25 -4.31 -13.61
C LEU A 409 -16.90 -5.01 -13.83
N VAL A 410 -16.69 -5.69 -14.96
CA VAL A 410 -15.47 -6.47 -15.23
C VAL A 410 -14.24 -5.56 -15.32
N GLY A 411 -13.32 -5.72 -14.37
CA GLY A 411 -12.13 -4.88 -14.23
C GLY A 411 -12.38 -3.49 -13.67
N LYS A 412 -13.61 -3.14 -13.26
CA LYS A 412 -13.95 -1.80 -12.74
C LYS A 412 -13.05 -1.39 -11.58
N LYS A 413 -12.71 -2.33 -10.67
CA LYS A 413 -11.86 -2.07 -9.50
C LYS A 413 -10.37 -1.99 -9.84
N MET A 414 -9.94 -2.53 -10.98
CA MET A 414 -8.55 -2.40 -11.44
C MET A 414 -8.28 -1.10 -12.20
N LYS A 415 -9.33 -0.46 -12.73
CA LYS A 415 -9.19 0.72 -13.61
C LYS A 415 -8.35 1.84 -13.01
N ILE A 416 -8.51 2.15 -11.73
CA ILE A 416 -7.75 3.21 -11.06
C ILE A 416 -6.25 2.86 -11.02
N THR A 417 -5.93 1.64 -10.56
CA THR A 417 -4.54 1.14 -10.49
C THR A 417 -3.90 1.04 -11.87
N GLU A 418 -4.60 0.51 -12.88
CA GLU A 418 -4.07 0.44 -14.23
C GLU A 418 -3.84 1.83 -14.84
N ASN A 419 -4.74 2.78 -14.61
CA ASN A 419 -4.54 4.18 -15.01
C ASN A 419 -3.37 4.83 -14.26
N PHE A 420 -3.16 4.51 -12.98
CA PHE A 420 -2.01 4.97 -12.21
C PHE A 420 -0.72 4.47 -12.87
N GLN A 421 -0.66 3.17 -13.17
CA GLN A 421 0.49 2.55 -13.81
C GLN A 421 0.76 3.15 -15.19
N ASP A 422 -0.26 3.30 -16.03
CA ASP A 422 -0.16 3.90 -17.36
C ASP A 422 0.41 5.34 -17.30
N LYS A 423 0.01 6.12 -16.29
CA LYS A 423 0.40 7.53 -16.15
C LYS A 423 1.77 7.71 -15.50
N PHE A 424 2.09 6.90 -14.48
CA PHE A 424 3.19 7.22 -13.56
C PHE A 424 4.28 6.15 -13.44
N GLU A 425 4.06 4.89 -13.82
CA GLU A 425 5.00 3.81 -13.49
C GLU A 425 6.40 4.06 -14.05
N GLN A 426 6.52 4.51 -15.31
CA GLN A 426 7.81 4.79 -15.92
C GLN A 426 8.56 5.96 -15.26
N GLN A 427 7.82 7.00 -14.85
CA GLN A 427 8.37 8.17 -14.16
C GLN A 427 8.89 7.78 -12.78
N ILE A 428 8.07 7.02 -12.02
CA ILE A 428 8.44 6.47 -10.71
C ILE A 428 9.65 5.55 -10.83
N HIS A 429 9.66 4.64 -11.81
CA HIS A 429 10.77 3.71 -12.03
C HIS A 429 12.09 4.45 -12.23
N LYS A 430 12.09 5.44 -13.13
CA LYS A 430 13.26 6.25 -13.43
C LYS A 430 13.71 7.06 -12.21
N TRP A 431 12.77 7.63 -11.46
CA TRP A 431 13.09 8.37 -10.23
C TRP A 431 13.75 7.46 -9.19
N LEU A 432 13.15 6.29 -8.90
CA LEU A 432 13.67 5.33 -7.93
C LEU A 432 15.06 4.79 -8.33
N LEU A 433 15.33 4.56 -9.62
CA LEU A 433 16.66 4.16 -10.08
C LEU A 433 17.73 5.21 -9.79
N ASN A 434 17.39 6.50 -9.88
CA ASN A 434 18.33 7.59 -9.58
C ASN A 434 18.61 7.73 -8.07
N GLU A 435 17.73 7.20 -7.22
CA GLU A 435 17.86 7.21 -5.77
C GLU A 435 18.70 6.07 -5.20
N LEU A 436 18.99 5.06 -6.02
CA LEU A 436 19.94 4.02 -5.64
C LEU A 436 21.31 4.68 -5.42
N PRO A 437 22.02 4.32 -4.32
CA PRO A 437 23.40 4.76 -4.16
C PRO A 437 24.15 4.42 -5.44
N GLN A 438 24.86 5.38 -6.04
CA GLN A 438 25.71 5.10 -7.21
C GLN A 438 26.83 4.15 -6.78
N ALA A 439 26.54 2.85 -6.77
CA ALA A 439 27.55 1.82 -6.57
C ALA A 439 28.53 1.93 -7.74
N THR A 440 29.82 2.00 -7.42
CA THR A 440 30.94 2.07 -8.35
C THR A 440 30.86 0.97 -9.42
N SER A 441 30.22 1.26 -10.55
CA SER A 441 30.28 0.74 -11.93
C SER A 441 30.77 -0.69 -12.27
N ARG A 442 30.97 -1.65 -11.35
CA ARG A 442 31.55 -2.96 -11.69
C ARG A 442 30.95 -4.20 -11.00
N SER A 443 30.20 -4.09 -9.90
CA SER A 443 29.62 -5.27 -9.24
C SER A 443 28.28 -5.74 -9.82
N ASP A 444 27.47 -4.82 -10.35
CA ASP A 444 26.06 -5.12 -10.63
C ASP A 444 25.82 -5.75 -12.00
N ALA A 445 26.80 -5.65 -12.91
CA ALA A 445 26.80 -6.45 -14.14
C ALA A 445 26.96 -7.95 -13.85
N LEU A 446 27.60 -8.32 -12.73
CA LEU A 446 27.74 -9.71 -12.28
C LEU A 446 26.49 -10.19 -11.53
N LEU A 447 25.85 -9.35 -10.71
CA LEU A 447 24.62 -9.70 -9.98
C LEU A 447 23.39 -9.81 -10.91
N SER A 448 23.24 -8.90 -11.87
CA SER A 448 22.17 -8.96 -12.88
C SER A 448 22.30 -10.17 -13.82
N ALA A 449 23.53 -10.58 -14.16
CA ALA A 449 23.80 -11.81 -14.92
C ALA A 449 23.55 -13.09 -14.10
N SER A 450 23.69 -13.02 -12.76
CA SER A 450 23.45 -14.17 -11.87
C SER A 450 21.95 -14.42 -11.65
N LEU A 451 21.16 -13.34 -11.54
CA LEU A 451 19.71 -13.42 -11.34
C LEU A 451 18.95 -13.85 -12.60
N SER A 452 19.47 -13.53 -13.79
CA SER A 452 18.91 -13.98 -15.06
C SER A 452 19.23 -15.45 -15.40
N ALA A 453 20.23 -16.05 -14.76
CA ALA A 453 20.57 -17.46 -14.93
C ALA A 453 19.69 -18.43 -14.11
N ALA A 454 18.91 -17.93 -13.13
CA ALA A 454 18.07 -18.74 -12.26
C ALA A 454 16.69 -19.10 -12.87
N ASN A 455 16.27 -18.46 -13.97
CA ASN A 455 15.06 -18.81 -14.73
C ASN A 455 15.45 -19.49 -16.06
N GLY A 456 15.39 -20.82 -16.09
CA GLY A 456 15.91 -21.61 -17.20
C GLY A 456 15.07 -21.57 -18.50
N SER A 457 15.73 -21.35 -19.64
CA SER A 457 15.81 -22.31 -20.77
C SER A 457 16.35 -21.63 -22.04
N SER A 458 17.62 -21.91 -22.36
CA SER A 458 18.25 -22.00 -23.69
C SER A 458 19.76 -21.76 -23.53
N ARG A 459 20.55 -22.82 -23.71
CA ARG A 459 22.03 -22.76 -23.60
C ARG A 459 22.63 -22.31 -24.93
N PRO A 460 23.48 -21.27 -24.97
CA PRO A 460 24.51 -21.13 -25.98
C PRO A 460 25.80 -21.80 -25.48
N GLN A 461 26.36 -22.73 -26.26
CA GLN A 461 27.58 -23.49 -25.94
C GLN A 461 28.86 -22.63 -25.72
N GLY A 462 28.79 -21.30 -25.89
CA GLY A 462 29.91 -20.38 -25.63
C GLY A 462 30.21 -20.14 -24.15
N VAL A 463 29.18 -20.10 -23.29
CA VAL A 463 29.34 -19.71 -21.86
C VAL A 463 30.03 -20.80 -21.04
N LEU A 464 29.91 -22.07 -21.44
CA LEU A 464 30.56 -23.19 -20.76
C LEU A 464 32.10 -23.12 -20.92
N LYS A 465 32.63 -22.58 -22.01
CA LYS A 465 34.09 -22.46 -22.22
C LYS A 465 34.72 -21.42 -21.29
N GLU A 466 34.04 -20.29 -21.07
CA GLU A 466 34.53 -19.22 -20.21
C GLU A 466 34.37 -19.55 -18.72
N ALA A 467 33.25 -20.18 -18.33
CA ALA A 467 33.06 -20.67 -16.96
C ALA A 467 34.11 -21.74 -16.58
N THR A 468 34.46 -22.64 -17.51
CA THR A 468 35.52 -23.64 -17.30
C THR A 468 36.91 -23.01 -17.23
N ARG A 469 37.14 -21.87 -17.91
CA ARG A 469 38.40 -21.11 -17.85
C ARG A 469 38.57 -20.42 -16.50
N VAL A 470 37.50 -19.82 -15.96
CA VAL A 470 37.49 -19.14 -14.65
C VAL A 470 37.61 -20.13 -13.50
N LEU A 471 36.96 -21.29 -13.58
CA LEU A 471 37.12 -22.37 -12.58
C LEU A 471 38.55 -22.94 -12.58
N ARG A 472 39.21 -23.07 -13.74
CA ARG A 472 40.62 -23.50 -13.80
C ARG A 472 41.60 -22.45 -13.28
N SER A 473 41.30 -21.16 -13.39
CA SER A 473 42.13 -20.12 -12.77
C SER A 473 41.93 -20.04 -11.25
N ALA A 474 40.71 -20.26 -10.76
CA ALA A 474 40.42 -20.28 -9.32
C ALA A 474 41.06 -21.51 -8.63
N LEU A 475 41.02 -22.68 -9.27
CA LEU A 475 41.66 -23.89 -8.73
C LEU A 475 43.20 -23.80 -8.70
N ARG A 476 43.83 -23.04 -9.61
CA ARG A 476 45.29 -22.80 -9.56
C ARG A 476 45.74 -21.87 -8.42
N ILE A 477 44.83 -21.06 -7.86
CA ILE A 477 45.14 -20.15 -6.75
C ILE A 477 45.07 -20.89 -5.40
N VAL A 478 44.26 -21.95 -5.31
CA VAL A 478 44.11 -22.76 -4.09
C VAL A 478 45.30 -23.70 -3.86
N ASP A 479 46.05 -24.08 -4.90
CA ASP A 479 47.27 -24.89 -4.77
C ASP A 479 48.55 -24.06 -4.47
N MET A 480 48.47 -22.73 -4.37
CA MET A 480 49.61 -21.87 -3.99
C MET A 480 49.67 -21.51 -2.50
N TYR A 481 48.72 -21.98 -1.70
CA TYR A 481 48.72 -21.82 -0.23
C TYR A 481 48.46 -23.16 0.48
N ARG A 482 49.30 -24.15 0.16
CA ARG A 482 49.55 -25.32 1.01
C ARG A 482 51.03 -25.38 1.37
#